data_AF-A0A2E7UTC0-F1
#
_entry.id   AF-A0A2E7UTC0-F1
#
_cell.length_a   1.000
_cell.length_b   1.000
_cell.length_c   1.000
_cell.angle_alpha   90.00
_cell.angle_beta   90.00
_cell.angle_gamma   90.00
#
_symmetry.space_group_name_H-M   'P 1'
#
loop_
_entity.id
_entity.type
_entity.pdbx_description
1 polymer ?
#
loop_
_entity_poly.entity_id
_entity_poly.type
_entity_poly.pdbx_seq_one_letter_code
_entity_poly.pdbx_strand_id
1 'polypeptide(L)'
;MVETWPTDPQSVAAAIAALEDPVEQMVYVQLLSERHPGQTSALCAQLPAGKSQDRCMRINARPHLQAPRKKKPEEAREQPSKATVDGSGILEPNFLLQPTGGLSSSFTQAEPVAATSCPDAALSRACQQDEARHRAQQGQAAEAAARCTAIDQSHWREECFFQVAETLASARPPQALAQAVEMCAAAPSFYPQCLEHLSRDARLWAPTGAPADRASWSAFAQRVEAAGQQISSDDPLIADRFMSRAWGHGIAHSAKPVRKPSGNLLDAVGGVGAPHVRAMTAQKIWTLEHETPRSVSEWARRLNEALTEPQEEQAPTSRGSHRVQRDACNYWQRLLPGEEALSRVTFLGLSQRAHSEDPTIDNIISLLESAARSPQPASEPLLAEALGHDAALVRWTAARLMPALNQAHPALETARSDADPLVRARARRATLPGCGNRAGPAKEPPQR
;
A
#
# COMPACT_ATOMS: atom_id res chain seq x y z
N MET A 1 -15.64 35.11 -7.47
CA MET A 1 -15.86 33.70 -7.85
C MET A 1 -15.03 32.75 -6.98
N VAL A 2 -13.69 32.83 -6.99
CA VAL A 2 -12.83 31.90 -6.22
C VAL A 2 -13.11 31.92 -4.71
N GLU A 3 -13.26 33.09 -4.09
CA GLU A 3 -13.51 33.21 -2.65
C GLU A 3 -14.92 32.79 -2.23
N THR A 4 -15.87 32.81 -3.18
CA THR A 4 -17.28 32.47 -2.96
C THR A 4 -17.53 30.97 -3.02
N TRP A 5 -16.60 30.19 -3.59
CA TRP A 5 -16.78 28.75 -3.79
C TRP A 5 -17.14 27.95 -2.53
N PRO A 6 -16.48 28.16 -1.36
CA PRO A 6 -16.82 27.40 -0.15
C PRO A 6 -18.25 27.63 0.36
N THR A 7 -18.83 28.79 0.06
CA THR A 7 -20.16 29.19 0.55
C THR A 7 -21.28 28.95 -0.46
N ASP A 8 -20.97 29.02 -1.75
CA ASP A 8 -21.96 28.85 -2.82
C ASP A 8 -21.34 28.22 -4.09
N PRO A 9 -21.05 26.91 -4.06
CA PRO A 9 -20.42 26.23 -5.21
C PRO A 9 -21.35 26.15 -6.43
N GLN A 10 -22.67 26.18 -6.23
CA GLN A 10 -23.64 26.09 -7.33
C GLN A 10 -23.68 27.38 -8.15
N SER A 11 -23.79 28.54 -7.52
CA SER A 11 -23.77 29.82 -8.24
C SER A 11 -22.44 30.07 -8.92
N VAL A 12 -21.32 29.69 -8.28
CA VAL A 12 -20.00 29.80 -8.92
C VAL A 12 -19.89 28.88 -10.13
N ALA A 13 -20.37 27.63 -10.04
CA ALA A 13 -20.40 26.71 -11.19
C ALA A 13 -21.24 27.25 -12.35
N ALA A 14 -22.43 27.81 -12.05
CA ALA A 14 -23.28 28.43 -13.06
C ALA A 14 -22.61 29.65 -13.72
N ALA A 15 -21.94 30.49 -12.93
CA ALA A 15 -21.21 31.64 -13.44
C ALA A 15 -20.02 31.23 -14.33
N ILE A 16 -19.30 30.14 -14.00
CA ILE A 16 -18.23 29.60 -14.85
C ILE A 16 -18.80 29.05 -16.16
N ALA A 17 -19.90 28.31 -16.10
CA ALA A 17 -20.55 27.77 -17.29
C ALA A 17 -21.11 28.87 -18.21
N ALA A 18 -21.36 30.07 -17.69
CA ALA A 18 -21.83 31.22 -18.44
C ALA A 18 -20.71 32.05 -19.10
N LEU A 19 -19.43 31.70 -18.87
CA LEU A 19 -18.30 32.38 -19.53
C LEU A 19 -18.27 32.02 -21.02
N GLU A 20 -18.20 33.04 -21.88
CA GLU A 20 -18.16 32.84 -23.33
C GLU A 20 -16.76 32.39 -23.81
N ASP A 21 -15.70 32.81 -23.12
CA ASP A 21 -14.32 32.44 -23.46
C ASP A 21 -13.92 31.11 -22.78
N PRO A 22 -13.66 30.03 -23.55
CA PRO A 22 -13.23 28.74 -23.00
C PRO A 22 -11.87 28.83 -22.30
N VAL A 23 -11.01 29.79 -22.65
CA VAL A 23 -9.72 30.01 -21.96
C VAL A 23 -9.97 30.59 -20.58
N GLU A 24 -10.83 31.60 -20.47
CA GLU A 24 -11.23 32.18 -19.18
C GLU A 24 -11.91 31.14 -18.29
N GLN A 25 -12.82 30.34 -18.86
CA GLN A 25 -13.44 29.21 -18.16
C GLN A 25 -12.40 28.24 -17.59
N MET A 26 -11.43 27.85 -18.42
CA MET A 26 -10.34 26.97 -18.02
C MET A 26 -9.52 27.55 -16.86
N VAL A 27 -9.17 28.84 -16.92
CA VAL A 27 -8.43 29.53 -15.87
C VAL A 27 -9.19 29.50 -14.54
N TYR A 28 -10.49 29.78 -14.53
CA TYR A 28 -11.28 29.74 -13.29
C TYR A 28 -11.43 28.35 -12.71
N VAL A 29 -11.74 27.34 -13.53
CA VAL A 29 -11.84 25.95 -13.06
C VAL A 29 -10.51 25.48 -12.50
N GLN A 30 -9.40 25.86 -13.14
CA GLN A 30 -8.06 25.54 -12.67
C GLN A 30 -7.77 26.22 -11.32
N LEU A 31 -7.97 27.53 -11.19
CA LEU A 31 -7.80 28.25 -9.92
C LEU A 31 -8.62 27.65 -8.78
N LEU A 32 -9.87 27.28 -9.06
CA LEU A 32 -10.75 26.65 -8.08
C LEU A 32 -10.29 25.25 -7.70
N SER A 33 -9.86 24.43 -8.66
CA SER A 33 -9.34 23.08 -8.38
C SER A 33 -8.09 23.11 -7.51
N GLU A 34 -7.29 24.16 -7.68
CA GLU A 34 -6.07 24.38 -6.92
C GLU A 34 -6.34 24.88 -5.51
N ARG A 35 -7.35 25.76 -5.33
CA ARG A 35 -7.70 26.29 -4.01
C ARG A 35 -8.62 25.36 -3.22
N HIS A 36 -9.47 24.58 -3.90
CA HIS A 36 -10.44 23.66 -3.30
C HIS A 36 -10.32 22.18 -3.75
N PRO A 37 -9.22 21.53 -3.34
CA PRO A 37 -8.97 20.10 -3.28
C PRO A 37 -10.08 19.07 -3.39
N GLY A 38 -10.39 18.49 -4.55
CA GLY A 38 -11.38 17.40 -4.61
C GLY A 38 -12.82 17.81 -4.32
N GLN A 39 -13.08 19.12 -4.19
CA GLN A 39 -14.42 19.68 -4.09
C GLN A 39 -14.96 20.14 -5.44
N THR A 40 -14.10 20.25 -6.46
CA THR A 40 -14.40 20.86 -7.76
C THR A 40 -14.50 19.84 -8.89
N SER A 41 -14.60 18.54 -8.58
CA SER A 41 -14.70 17.47 -9.58
C SER A 41 -15.83 17.66 -10.59
N ALA A 42 -16.96 18.22 -10.14
CA ALA A 42 -18.10 18.56 -11.01
C ALA A 42 -17.78 19.66 -12.04
N LEU A 43 -16.85 20.56 -11.75
CA LEU A 43 -16.40 21.60 -12.69
C LEU A 43 -15.47 21.03 -13.76
N CYS A 44 -14.70 19.98 -13.45
CA CYS A 44 -13.77 19.39 -14.40
C CYS A 44 -14.48 18.83 -15.65
N ALA A 45 -15.70 18.32 -15.49
CA ALA A 45 -16.51 17.84 -16.60
C ALA A 45 -16.95 18.96 -17.57
N GLN A 46 -16.89 20.22 -17.15
CA GLN A 46 -17.26 21.38 -17.96
C GLN A 46 -16.11 21.87 -18.85
N LEU A 47 -14.87 21.43 -18.57
CA LEU A 47 -13.72 21.73 -19.41
C LEU A 47 -13.79 20.93 -20.72
N PRO A 48 -13.27 21.50 -21.84
CA PRO A 48 -13.07 20.74 -23.06
C PRO A 48 -12.26 19.46 -22.82
N ALA A 49 -12.66 18.37 -23.46
CA ALA A 49 -11.95 17.10 -23.35
C ALA A 49 -10.48 17.26 -23.77
N GLY A 50 -9.56 16.78 -22.94
CA GLY A 50 -8.11 16.88 -23.17
C GLY A 50 -7.32 17.15 -21.90
N LYS A 51 -6.11 17.70 -22.06
CA LYS A 51 -5.11 17.83 -20.98
C LYS A 51 -5.61 18.61 -19.77
N SER A 52 -6.35 19.70 -19.98
CA SER A 52 -6.85 20.54 -18.87
C SER A 52 -7.92 19.83 -18.05
N GLN A 53 -8.85 19.14 -18.70
CA GLN A 53 -9.84 18.28 -18.03
C GLN A 53 -9.15 17.14 -17.27
N ASP A 54 -8.22 16.43 -17.91
CA ASP A 54 -7.47 15.33 -17.31
C ASP A 54 -6.70 15.80 -16.05
N ARG A 55 -6.10 16.99 -16.12
CA ARG A 55 -5.41 17.60 -14.98
C ARG A 55 -6.37 17.94 -13.85
N CYS A 56 -7.47 18.60 -14.15
CA CYS A 56 -8.50 18.95 -13.17
C CYS A 56 -9.02 17.69 -12.46
N MET A 57 -9.36 16.64 -13.22
CA MET A 57 -9.83 15.36 -12.70
C MET A 57 -8.76 14.71 -11.82
N ARG A 58 -7.48 14.76 -12.19
CA ARG A 58 -6.38 14.17 -11.41
C ARG A 58 -6.18 14.88 -10.07
N ILE A 59 -6.17 16.20 -10.05
CA ILE A 59 -6.08 17.00 -8.81
C ILE A 59 -7.27 16.64 -7.91
N ASN A 60 -8.49 16.60 -8.47
CA ASN A 60 -9.69 16.29 -7.71
C ASN A 60 -9.83 14.82 -7.30
N ALA A 61 -9.13 13.89 -7.96
CA ALA A 61 -9.10 12.48 -7.59
C ALA A 61 -8.22 12.17 -6.36
N ARG A 62 -7.42 13.14 -5.91
CA ARG A 62 -6.50 12.99 -4.76
C ARG A 62 -6.79 13.99 -3.63
N PRO A 63 -8.04 14.10 -3.13
CA PRO A 63 -8.38 15.05 -2.06
C PRO A 63 -7.61 14.78 -0.76
N HIS A 64 -7.28 13.52 -0.50
CA HIS A 64 -6.59 13.10 0.72
C HIS A 64 -5.14 13.62 0.80
N LEU A 65 -4.51 13.93 -0.35
CA LEU A 65 -3.20 14.59 -0.37
C LEU A 65 -3.33 16.08 -0.01
N GLN A 66 -4.49 16.68 -0.25
CA GLN A 66 -4.62 18.14 -0.24
C GLN A 66 -5.48 18.66 0.92
N ALA A 67 -6.18 17.76 1.63
CA ALA A 67 -6.84 18.11 2.87
C ALA A 67 -5.79 18.61 3.89
N PRO A 68 -6.00 19.77 4.54
CA PRO A 68 -5.10 20.21 5.59
C PRO A 68 -5.02 19.08 6.62
N ARG A 69 -3.79 18.63 6.93
CA ARG A 69 -3.56 17.63 7.98
C ARG A 69 -4.26 18.17 9.21
N LYS A 70 -5.32 17.49 9.67
CA LYS A 70 -6.01 17.85 10.91
C LYS A 70 -4.92 17.91 11.97
N LYS A 71 -4.58 19.12 12.45
CA LYS A 71 -3.63 19.26 13.56
C LYS A 71 -4.18 18.39 14.67
N LYS A 72 -3.45 17.32 15.02
CA LYS A 72 -3.81 16.57 16.23
C LYS A 72 -3.83 17.61 17.36
N PRO A 73 -4.93 17.72 18.13
CA PRO A 73 -4.99 18.67 19.24
C PRO A 73 -3.74 18.50 20.10
N GLU A 74 -2.98 19.57 20.24
CA GLU A 74 -1.67 19.57 20.91
C GLU A 74 -1.80 19.13 22.39
N GLU A 75 -3.00 19.31 22.96
CA GLU A 75 -3.41 18.87 24.30
C GLU A 75 -3.50 17.35 24.48
N ALA A 76 -3.52 16.56 23.40
CA ALA A 76 -3.52 15.08 23.52
C ALA A 76 -2.13 14.50 23.88
N ARG A 77 -1.09 15.34 24.01
CA ARG A 77 0.29 14.90 24.26
C ARG A 77 0.66 14.83 25.73
N GLU A 78 -0.11 15.40 26.65
CA GLU A 78 0.25 15.51 28.08
C GLU A 78 -0.54 14.62 29.05
N GLN A 79 -1.54 13.84 28.60
CA GLN A 79 -2.24 12.92 29.50
C GLN A 79 -1.83 11.45 29.30
N PRO A 80 -1.15 10.83 30.28
CA PRO A 80 -0.95 9.38 30.28
C PRO A 80 -2.28 8.66 30.49
N SER A 81 -2.83 8.15 29.39
CA SER A 81 -3.76 7.00 29.29
C SER A 81 -5.02 7.01 30.17
N LYS A 82 -6.05 7.74 29.75
CA LYS A 82 -7.45 7.28 29.80
C LYS A 82 -8.16 7.64 28.50
N ALA A 83 -7.64 7.12 27.38
CA ALA A 83 -8.34 7.23 26.10
C ALA A 83 -9.53 6.25 26.10
N THR A 84 -10.72 6.78 26.39
CA THR A 84 -11.99 6.17 26.06
C THR A 84 -12.02 5.89 24.55
N VAL A 85 -12.31 4.64 24.20
CA VAL A 85 -12.40 4.14 22.84
C VAL A 85 -13.72 4.62 22.24
N ASP A 86 -13.81 5.87 21.82
CA ASP A 86 -14.92 6.33 20.98
C ASP A 86 -14.62 6.02 19.51
N GLY A 87 -15.45 5.13 18.96
CA GLY A 87 -15.24 4.35 17.73
C GLY A 87 -15.33 5.11 16.40
N SER A 88 -14.74 6.30 16.27
CA SER A 88 -14.67 7.02 14.98
C SER A 88 -13.26 7.46 14.55
N GLY A 89 -12.22 7.09 15.30
CA GLY A 89 -10.81 7.31 14.92
C GLY A 89 -10.17 6.11 14.21
N ILE A 90 -10.65 5.72 13.02
CA ILE A 90 -9.97 4.72 12.16
C ILE A 90 -8.82 5.42 11.40
N LEU A 91 -7.89 6.00 12.15
CA LEU A 91 -6.60 6.52 11.70
C LEU A 91 -5.78 6.53 13.00
N GLU A 92 -4.86 5.63 13.29
CA GLU A 92 -3.74 5.14 12.49
C GLU A 92 -2.89 4.18 13.40
N PRO A 93 -1.88 3.40 12.93
CA PRO A 93 -0.87 3.91 12.01
C PRO A 93 -0.37 2.85 10.97
N ASN A 94 -0.41 3.13 9.65
CA ASN A 94 0.69 3.88 9.05
C ASN A 94 1.48 4.57 10.15
N PHE A 95 2.42 3.83 10.79
CA PHE A 95 3.48 4.47 11.55
C PHE A 95 4.06 5.39 10.51
N LEU A 96 3.62 6.65 10.61
CA LEU A 96 3.90 7.66 9.64
C LEU A 96 5.37 7.44 9.37
N LEU A 97 5.71 7.16 8.12
CA LEU A 97 7.08 7.15 7.66
C LEU A 97 7.53 8.62 7.76
N GLN A 98 7.41 9.22 8.95
CA GLN A 98 7.91 10.53 9.31
C GLN A 98 9.37 10.23 9.51
N PRO A 99 10.19 10.69 8.58
CA PRO A 99 11.63 10.59 8.70
C PRO A 99 12.01 11.14 10.07
N THR A 100 12.80 10.39 10.83
CA THR A 100 13.29 10.87 12.13
C THR A 100 14.43 11.88 11.96
N GLY A 101 15.06 11.92 10.78
CA GLY A 101 16.00 12.94 10.33
C GLY A 101 15.47 13.74 9.12
N GLY A 102 16.14 14.84 8.76
CA GLY A 102 15.84 15.52 7.50
C GLY A 102 16.17 14.59 6.34
N LEU A 103 15.17 14.28 5.50
CA LEU A 103 15.40 13.50 4.27
C LEU A 103 16.37 14.27 3.38
N SER A 104 17.48 13.64 3.02
CA SER A 104 18.48 14.25 2.15
C SER A 104 18.25 13.73 0.73
N SER A 105 17.61 14.54 -0.11
CA SER A 105 17.45 14.24 -1.53
C SER A 105 18.35 15.12 -2.36
N SER A 106 19.16 14.51 -3.22
CA SER A 106 20.03 15.23 -4.17
C SER A 106 19.21 16.16 -5.09
N PHE A 107 17.96 15.78 -5.38
CA PHE A 107 17.05 16.55 -6.21
C PHE A 107 16.55 17.86 -5.58
N THR A 108 16.61 18.00 -4.25
CA THR A 108 16.28 19.29 -3.59
C THR A 108 17.33 20.36 -3.85
N GLN A 109 18.53 19.96 -4.29
CA GLN A 109 19.64 20.85 -4.64
C GLN A 109 19.73 21.13 -6.14
N ALA A 110 18.83 20.55 -6.95
CA ALA A 110 18.82 20.78 -8.39
C ALA A 110 18.59 22.27 -8.68
N GLU A 111 19.48 22.89 -9.46
CA GLU A 111 19.34 24.29 -9.86
C GLU A 111 18.02 24.48 -10.61
N PRO A 112 17.18 25.46 -10.23
CA PRO A 112 15.91 25.69 -10.89
C PRO A 112 16.15 26.09 -12.35
N VAL A 113 15.64 25.30 -13.28
CA VAL A 113 15.69 25.64 -14.70
C VAL A 113 14.45 26.45 -15.04
N ALA A 114 14.64 27.73 -15.34
CA ALA A 114 13.59 28.58 -15.86
C ALA A 114 12.96 27.91 -17.08
N ALA A 115 11.63 27.86 -17.13
CA ALA A 115 10.97 27.32 -18.30
C ALA A 115 11.17 28.23 -19.49
N THR A 116 11.93 27.73 -20.46
CA THR A 116 12.17 28.40 -21.74
C THR A 116 10.86 28.62 -22.51
N SER A 117 9.79 27.89 -22.16
CA SER A 117 8.54 27.79 -22.92
C SER A 117 7.24 27.95 -22.11
N CYS A 118 7.28 28.15 -20.78
CA CYS A 118 6.04 28.28 -20.04
C CYS A 118 5.44 29.69 -20.22
N PRO A 119 4.22 29.81 -20.76
CA PRO A 119 3.53 31.09 -20.85
C PRO A 119 3.17 31.59 -19.45
N ASP A 120 2.88 32.89 -19.35
CA ASP A 120 2.38 33.70 -18.22
C ASP A 120 2.43 33.13 -16.78
N ALA A 121 2.75 33.99 -15.81
CA ALA A 121 2.95 33.63 -14.40
C ALA A 121 1.80 32.79 -13.80
N ALA A 122 0.56 33.00 -14.26
CA ALA A 122 -0.63 32.27 -13.81
C ALA A 122 -0.65 30.78 -14.18
N LEU A 123 -0.04 30.39 -15.31
CA LEU A 123 0.01 29.00 -15.81
C LEU A 123 1.38 28.34 -15.65
N SER A 124 2.41 29.13 -15.31
CA SER A 124 3.79 28.69 -15.14
C SER A 124 3.90 27.38 -14.35
N ARG A 125 3.18 27.27 -13.23
CA ARG A 125 3.22 26.06 -12.38
C ARG A 125 2.73 24.78 -13.08
N ALA A 126 1.59 24.85 -13.75
CA ALA A 126 1.01 23.69 -14.43
C ALA A 126 1.92 23.23 -15.57
N CYS A 127 2.46 24.20 -16.30
CA CYS A 127 3.43 23.96 -17.35
C CYS A 127 4.72 23.30 -16.81
N GLN A 128 5.28 23.80 -15.70
CA GLN A 128 6.47 23.21 -15.06
C GLN A 128 6.21 21.75 -14.63
N GLN A 129 5.04 21.46 -14.05
CA GLN A 129 4.65 20.09 -13.68
C GLN A 129 4.57 19.16 -14.89
N ASP A 130 3.98 19.61 -15.99
CA ASP A 130 3.86 18.81 -17.21
C ASP A 130 5.20 18.60 -17.91
N GLU A 131 6.05 19.63 -17.98
CA GLU A 131 7.43 19.50 -18.48
C GLU A 131 8.24 18.54 -17.60
N ALA A 132 8.15 18.65 -16.26
CA ALA A 132 8.83 17.75 -15.33
C ALA A 132 8.45 16.29 -15.59
N ARG A 133 7.15 16.00 -15.73
CA ARG A 133 6.66 14.66 -16.04
C ARG A 133 7.13 14.18 -17.41
N HIS A 134 7.16 15.05 -18.42
CA HIS A 134 7.67 14.69 -19.74
C HIS A 134 9.16 14.29 -19.70
N ARG A 135 9.98 15.06 -18.97
CA ARG A 135 11.40 14.75 -18.72
C ARG A 135 11.56 13.42 -17.97
N ALA A 136 10.72 13.17 -16.97
CA ALA A 136 10.68 11.91 -16.25
C ALA A 136 10.35 10.71 -17.16
N GLN A 137 9.40 10.85 -18.10
CA GLN A 137 9.10 9.82 -19.09
C GLN A 137 10.29 9.49 -19.99
N GLN A 138 11.17 10.46 -20.22
CA GLN A 138 12.40 10.33 -20.99
C GLN A 138 13.58 9.80 -20.15
N GLY A 139 13.37 9.51 -18.86
CA GLY A 139 14.43 9.09 -17.94
C GLY A 139 15.35 10.21 -17.46
N GLN A 140 15.01 11.47 -17.74
CA GLN A 140 15.81 12.65 -17.37
C GLN A 140 15.44 13.14 -15.96
N ALA A 141 15.76 12.34 -14.94
CA ALA A 141 15.36 12.61 -13.55
C ALA A 141 15.86 13.97 -13.03
N ALA A 142 17.13 14.32 -13.26
CA ALA A 142 17.70 15.59 -12.82
C ALA A 142 17.00 16.82 -13.44
N GLU A 143 16.69 16.76 -14.75
CA GLU A 143 15.93 17.81 -15.43
C GLU A 143 14.50 17.89 -14.88
N ALA A 144 13.84 16.74 -14.64
CA ALA A 144 12.51 16.72 -14.02
C ALA A 144 12.52 17.36 -12.62
N ALA A 145 13.53 17.07 -11.80
CA ALA A 145 13.69 17.68 -10.48
C ALA A 145 13.85 19.20 -10.57
N ALA A 146 14.72 19.69 -11.45
CA ALA A 146 14.95 21.12 -11.66
C ALA A 146 13.66 21.88 -12.00
N ARG A 147 12.77 21.26 -12.79
CA ARG A 147 11.44 21.81 -13.12
C ARG A 147 10.52 21.88 -11.90
N CYS A 148 10.52 20.85 -11.06
CA CYS A 148 9.76 20.87 -9.81
C CYS A 148 10.32 21.93 -8.85
N THR A 149 11.65 22.07 -8.72
CA THR A 149 12.29 23.07 -7.85
C THR A 149 11.95 24.50 -8.26
N ALA A 150 11.74 24.76 -9.56
CA ALA A 150 11.30 26.06 -10.09
C ALA A 150 9.86 26.47 -9.68
N ILE A 151 9.12 25.61 -8.98
CA ILE A 151 7.80 25.95 -8.43
C ILE A 151 7.98 26.58 -7.04
N ASP A 152 7.62 27.87 -6.92
CA ASP A 152 7.80 28.65 -5.69
C ASP A 152 6.97 28.11 -4.51
N GLN A 153 5.73 27.69 -4.77
CA GLN A 153 4.82 27.22 -3.73
C GLN A 153 5.17 25.79 -3.32
N SER A 154 5.66 25.61 -2.09
CA SER A 154 6.16 24.33 -1.56
C SER A 154 5.20 23.16 -1.79
N HIS A 155 3.92 23.33 -1.47
CA HIS A 155 2.91 22.28 -1.66
C HIS A 155 2.87 21.74 -3.10
N TRP A 156 2.86 22.63 -4.09
CA TRP A 156 2.79 22.25 -5.50
C TRP A 156 4.10 21.72 -6.06
N ARG A 157 5.23 22.19 -5.52
CA ARG A 157 6.54 21.61 -5.78
C ARG A 157 6.61 20.18 -5.27
N GLU A 158 6.15 19.91 -4.06
CA GLU A 158 6.11 18.56 -3.50
C GLU A 158 5.15 17.64 -4.28
N GLU A 159 4.00 18.14 -4.75
CA GLU A 159 3.10 17.37 -5.63
C GLU A 159 3.75 17.09 -6.99
N CYS A 160 4.53 18.05 -7.53
CA CYS A 160 5.33 17.83 -8.74
C CYS A 160 6.30 16.66 -8.54
N PHE A 161 7.07 16.67 -7.46
CA PHE A 161 8.00 15.60 -7.11
C PHE A 161 7.30 14.25 -6.93
N PHE A 162 6.13 14.20 -6.28
CA PHE A 162 5.30 12.99 -6.20
C PHE A 162 4.98 12.47 -7.61
N GLN A 163 4.38 13.30 -8.46
CA GLN A 163 3.95 12.86 -9.79
C GLN A 163 5.12 12.45 -10.70
N VAL A 164 6.27 13.11 -10.56
CA VAL A 164 7.52 12.71 -11.23
C VAL A 164 7.98 11.35 -10.71
N ALA A 165 7.93 11.08 -9.40
CA ALA A 165 8.26 9.78 -8.82
C ALA A 165 7.38 8.67 -9.40
N GLU A 166 6.06 8.85 -9.46
CA GLU A 166 5.14 7.88 -10.07
C GLU A 166 5.46 7.63 -11.56
N THR A 167 5.84 8.70 -12.27
CA THR A 167 6.19 8.63 -13.69
C THR A 167 7.49 7.85 -13.89
N LEU A 168 8.52 8.12 -13.09
CA LEU A 168 9.79 7.39 -13.12
C LEU A 168 9.60 5.92 -12.73
N ALA A 169 8.84 5.63 -11.67
CA ALA A 169 8.57 4.27 -11.24
C ALA A 169 7.72 3.46 -12.22
N SER A 170 7.09 4.12 -13.19
CA SER A 170 6.41 3.49 -14.32
C SER A 170 7.35 3.29 -15.53
N ALA A 171 8.48 3.99 -15.59
CA ALA A 171 9.47 3.90 -16.66
C ALA A 171 10.42 2.70 -16.47
N ARG A 172 10.78 2.00 -17.56
CA ARG A 172 11.52 0.71 -17.53
C ARG A 172 13.02 0.65 -17.24
N PRO A 173 13.77 1.75 -17.08
CA PRO A 173 15.18 1.61 -16.77
C PRO A 173 15.40 1.03 -15.35
N PRO A 174 16.44 0.20 -15.13
CA PRO A 174 16.73 -0.39 -13.82
C PRO A 174 16.87 0.61 -12.66
N GLN A 175 17.36 1.81 -12.92
CA GLN A 175 17.59 2.83 -11.89
C GLN A 175 16.34 3.66 -11.54
N ALA A 176 15.26 3.52 -12.31
CA ALA A 176 14.11 4.43 -12.22
C ALA A 176 13.40 4.37 -10.86
N LEU A 177 13.36 3.21 -10.22
CA LEU A 177 12.73 3.05 -8.90
C LEU A 177 13.53 3.75 -7.79
N ALA A 178 14.85 3.67 -7.82
CA ALA A 178 15.71 4.37 -6.85
C ALA A 178 15.60 5.89 -7.03
N GLN A 179 15.62 6.38 -8.28
CA GLN A 179 15.39 7.79 -8.57
C GLN A 179 13.98 8.26 -8.15
N ALA A 180 12.96 7.41 -8.34
CA ALA A 180 11.60 7.71 -7.88
C ALA A 180 11.54 7.84 -6.35
N VAL A 181 12.27 7.01 -5.60
CA VAL A 181 12.39 7.14 -4.15
C VAL A 181 13.03 8.47 -3.75
N GLU A 182 14.11 8.90 -4.41
CA GLU A 182 14.73 10.22 -4.15
C GLU A 182 13.76 11.37 -4.44
N MET A 183 12.92 11.24 -5.47
CA MET A 183 11.85 12.20 -5.76
C MET A 183 10.78 12.22 -4.67
N CYS A 184 10.39 11.06 -4.13
CA CYS A 184 9.53 11.03 -2.95
C CYS A 184 10.17 11.76 -1.77
N ALA A 185 11.49 11.59 -1.55
CA ALA A 185 12.20 12.26 -0.46
C ALA A 185 12.24 13.79 -0.61
N ALA A 186 12.20 14.30 -1.85
CA ALA A 186 12.03 15.73 -2.14
C ALA A 186 10.59 16.25 -1.91
N ALA A 187 9.65 15.37 -1.56
CA ALA A 187 8.25 15.67 -1.28
C ALA A 187 7.86 15.33 0.18
N PRO A 188 8.46 15.96 1.20
CA PRO A 188 8.35 15.53 2.60
C PRO A 188 6.92 15.43 3.14
N SER A 189 5.99 16.30 2.71
CA SER A 189 4.58 16.25 3.13
C SER A 189 3.85 15.03 2.57
N PHE A 190 4.33 14.48 1.45
CA PHE A 190 3.77 13.33 0.74
C PHE A 190 4.61 12.07 0.84
N TYR A 191 5.79 12.12 1.45
CA TYR A 191 6.78 11.04 1.41
C TYR A 191 6.21 9.66 1.76
N PRO A 192 5.43 9.47 2.85
CA PRO A 192 4.84 8.17 3.16
C PRO A 192 3.90 7.65 2.08
N GLN A 193 3.03 8.52 1.55
CA GLN A 193 2.05 8.17 0.52
C GLN A 193 2.73 7.89 -0.82
N CYS A 194 3.77 8.65 -1.15
CA CYS A 194 4.59 8.45 -2.33
C CYS A 194 5.26 7.08 -2.29
N LEU A 195 5.95 6.72 -1.20
CA LEU A 195 6.56 5.40 -1.03
C LEU A 195 5.54 4.25 -1.07
N GLU A 196 4.35 4.45 -0.48
CA GLU A 196 3.28 3.47 -0.57
C GLU A 196 2.86 3.22 -2.02
N HIS A 197 2.67 4.28 -2.81
CA HIS A 197 2.37 4.18 -4.24
C HIS A 197 3.50 3.48 -5.00
N LEU A 198 4.75 3.87 -4.78
CA LEU A 198 5.90 3.25 -5.44
C LEU A 198 6.02 1.76 -5.11
N SER A 199 5.81 1.37 -3.85
CA SER A 199 5.85 -0.04 -3.44
C SER A 199 4.72 -0.87 -4.07
N ARG A 200 3.56 -0.26 -4.30
CA ARG A 200 2.44 -0.90 -5.03
C ARG A 200 2.74 -1.03 -6.51
N ASP A 201 3.30 0.00 -7.12
CA ASP A 201 3.64 0.02 -8.54
C ASP A 201 4.89 -0.81 -8.85
N ALA A 202 5.67 -1.16 -7.83
CA ALA A 202 6.74 -2.15 -7.91
C ALA A 202 6.26 -3.45 -8.61
N ARG A 203 4.98 -3.81 -8.42
CA ARG A 203 4.37 -4.98 -9.08
C ARG A 203 4.44 -4.98 -10.61
N LEU A 204 4.51 -3.81 -11.24
CA LEU A 204 4.61 -3.69 -12.70
C LEU A 204 5.98 -4.16 -13.22
N TRP A 205 6.97 -4.27 -12.33
CA TRP A 205 8.30 -4.79 -12.59
C TRP A 205 8.44 -6.28 -12.30
N ALA A 206 7.51 -6.84 -11.53
CA ALA A 206 7.54 -8.25 -11.19
C ALA A 206 7.20 -9.08 -12.44
N PRO A 207 7.92 -10.18 -12.70
CA PRO A 207 7.65 -10.99 -13.88
C PRO A 207 6.26 -11.62 -13.79
N THR A 208 5.52 -11.63 -14.88
CA THR A 208 4.16 -12.19 -14.90
C THR A 208 4.16 -13.67 -15.29
N GLY A 209 3.49 -14.52 -14.53
CA GLY A 209 3.31 -15.93 -14.86
C GLY A 209 4.35 -16.86 -14.23
N ALA A 210 4.09 -18.17 -14.30
CA ALA A 210 5.01 -19.22 -13.88
C ALA A 210 5.28 -20.17 -15.06
N PRO A 211 6.53 -20.64 -15.24
CA PRO A 211 7.72 -20.24 -14.48
C PRO A 211 8.29 -18.92 -15.01
N ALA A 212 8.25 -17.85 -14.21
CA ALA A 212 9.11 -16.71 -14.46
C ALA A 212 10.57 -17.14 -14.24
N ASP A 213 11.44 -16.88 -15.20
CA ASP A 213 12.84 -17.28 -15.07
C ASP A 213 13.54 -16.56 -13.90
N ARG A 214 14.61 -17.19 -13.40
CA ARG A 214 15.42 -16.66 -12.29
C ARG A 214 16.04 -15.29 -12.63
N ALA A 215 16.35 -15.04 -13.90
CA ALA A 215 16.94 -13.78 -14.34
C ALA A 215 15.98 -12.60 -14.15
N SER A 216 14.70 -12.79 -14.44
CA SER A 216 13.65 -11.78 -14.30
C SER A 216 13.39 -11.44 -12.83
N TRP A 217 13.38 -12.45 -11.95
CA TRP A 217 13.29 -12.22 -10.51
C TRP A 217 14.54 -11.56 -9.93
N SER A 218 15.73 -11.91 -10.42
CA SER A 218 16.97 -11.22 -10.04
C SER A 218 16.92 -9.74 -10.45
N ALA A 219 16.43 -9.42 -11.66
CA ALA A 219 16.26 -8.04 -12.09
C ALA A 219 15.23 -7.28 -11.23
N PHE A 220 14.14 -7.93 -10.80
CA PHE A 220 13.19 -7.35 -9.86
C PHE A 220 13.84 -7.08 -8.49
N ALA A 221 14.56 -8.08 -7.94
CA ALA A 221 15.26 -7.97 -6.66
C ALA A 221 16.26 -6.82 -6.66
N GLN A 222 17.12 -6.73 -7.68
CA GLN A 222 18.12 -5.65 -7.82
C GLN A 222 17.48 -4.26 -7.80
N ARG A 223 16.31 -4.08 -8.44
CA ARG A 223 15.59 -2.80 -8.44
C ARG A 223 15.05 -2.45 -7.06
N VAL A 224 14.44 -3.43 -6.38
CA VAL A 224 13.88 -3.24 -5.03
C VAL A 224 15.00 -2.98 -4.02
N GLU A 225 16.11 -3.68 -4.11
CA GLU A 225 17.29 -3.50 -3.26
C GLU A 225 17.96 -2.15 -3.49
N ALA A 226 18.15 -1.72 -4.75
CA ALA A 226 18.71 -0.39 -5.05
C ALA A 226 17.83 0.74 -4.47
N ALA A 227 16.50 0.61 -4.62
CA ALA A 227 15.56 1.55 -4.01
C ALA A 227 15.60 1.50 -2.47
N GLY A 228 15.69 0.30 -1.89
CA GLY A 228 15.83 0.12 -0.44
C GLY A 228 17.12 0.70 0.12
N GLN A 229 18.25 0.53 -0.56
CA GLN A 229 19.55 1.12 -0.19
C GLN A 229 19.49 2.65 -0.15
N GLN A 230 18.82 3.25 -1.14
CA GLN A 230 18.61 4.69 -1.16
C GLN A 230 17.86 5.18 0.08
N ILE A 231 16.77 4.51 0.45
CA ILE A 231 15.99 4.83 1.66
C ILE A 231 16.80 4.57 2.94
N SER A 232 17.54 3.46 2.98
CA SER A 232 18.22 2.95 4.19
C SER A 232 19.28 3.92 4.72
N SER A 233 19.87 4.72 3.83
CA SER A 233 20.83 5.76 4.20
C SER A 233 20.22 6.82 5.13
N ASP A 234 18.94 7.13 4.95
CA ASP A 234 18.19 8.09 5.77
C ASP A 234 17.37 7.42 6.88
N ASP A 235 16.71 6.28 6.58
CA ASP A 235 15.85 5.57 7.51
C ASP A 235 15.75 4.05 7.18
N PRO A 236 16.51 3.18 7.88
CA PRO A 236 16.50 1.74 7.66
C PRO A 236 15.13 1.07 7.88
N LEU A 237 14.30 1.62 8.77
CA LEU A 237 12.96 1.05 9.06
C LEU A 237 11.98 1.34 7.93
N ILE A 238 12.07 2.53 7.32
CA ILE A 238 11.29 2.86 6.11
C ILE A 238 11.74 1.99 4.94
N ALA A 239 13.05 1.75 4.79
CA ALA A 239 13.62 0.92 3.74
C ALA A 239 13.09 -0.53 3.81
N ASP A 240 13.17 -1.15 4.98
CA ASP A 240 12.67 -2.51 5.23
C ASP A 240 11.18 -2.64 4.89
N ARG A 241 10.36 -1.67 5.34
CA ARG A 241 8.92 -1.65 5.04
C ARG A 241 8.64 -1.47 3.55
N PHE A 242 9.36 -0.59 2.87
CA PHE A 242 9.23 -0.38 1.43
C PHE A 242 9.55 -1.66 0.67
N MET A 243 10.70 -2.29 0.97
CA MET A 243 11.15 -3.52 0.34
C MET A 243 10.15 -4.66 0.56
N SER A 244 9.72 -4.87 1.81
CA SER A 244 8.71 -5.88 2.17
C SER A 244 7.38 -5.66 1.41
N ARG A 245 6.93 -4.41 1.27
CA ARG A 245 5.72 -4.09 0.47
C ARG A 245 5.92 -4.34 -1.02
N ALA A 246 7.05 -3.92 -1.57
CA ALA A 246 7.38 -4.13 -2.98
C ALA A 246 7.39 -5.63 -3.32
N TRP A 247 8.04 -6.45 -2.50
CA TRP A 247 8.02 -7.91 -2.63
C TRP A 247 6.60 -8.48 -2.49
N GLY A 248 5.85 -8.07 -1.47
CA GLY A 248 4.47 -8.52 -1.27
C GLY A 248 3.57 -8.23 -2.48
N HIS A 249 3.66 -7.03 -3.06
CA HIS A 249 2.91 -6.64 -4.25
C HIS A 249 3.39 -7.34 -5.52
N GLY A 250 4.71 -7.47 -5.71
CA GLY A 250 5.31 -8.17 -6.83
C GLY A 250 4.89 -9.64 -6.88
N ILE A 251 5.07 -10.37 -5.78
CA ILE A 251 4.72 -11.79 -5.67
C ILE A 251 3.21 -12.01 -5.87
N ALA A 252 2.36 -11.18 -5.24
CA ALA A 252 0.91 -11.28 -5.41
C ALA A 252 0.48 -11.05 -6.87
N HIS A 253 1.15 -10.11 -7.58
CA HIS A 253 0.89 -9.85 -8.99
C HIS A 253 1.32 -11.04 -9.87
N SER A 254 2.55 -11.53 -9.68
CA SER A 254 3.12 -12.65 -10.44
C SER A 254 2.38 -13.97 -10.26
N ALA A 255 1.91 -14.25 -9.04
CA ALA A 255 1.21 -15.48 -8.71
C ALA A 255 -0.28 -15.48 -9.11
N LYS A 256 -0.82 -14.32 -9.51
CA LYS A 256 -2.23 -14.20 -9.90
C LYS A 256 -2.65 -15.19 -11.00
N PRO A 257 -1.97 -15.29 -12.17
CA PRO A 257 -2.33 -16.22 -13.25
C PRO A 257 -2.05 -17.71 -12.94
N VAL A 258 -1.30 -18.00 -11.88
CA VAL A 258 -0.88 -19.36 -11.52
C VAL A 258 -2.05 -20.11 -10.86
N ARG A 259 -2.44 -21.25 -11.43
CA ARG A 259 -3.56 -22.06 -10.91
C ARG A 259 -3.11 -22.92 -9.74
N LYS A 260 -2.02 -23.67 -9.90
CA LYS A 260 -1.45 -24.53 -8.87
C LYS A 260 -0.16 -23.87 -8.34
N PRO A 261 -0.06 -23.56 -7.04
CA PRO A 261 1.18 -23.04 -6.50
C PRO A 261 2.31 -24.06 -6.62
N SER A 262 3.56 -23.57 -6.70
CA SER A 262 4.75 -24.39 -6.90
C SER A 262 5.97 -23.81 -6.18
N GLY A 263 7.00 -24.65 -6.03
CA GLY A 263 8.28 -24.28 -5.42
C GLY A 263 9.19 -23.42 -6.30
N ASN A 264 9.03 -23.47 -7.62
CA ASN A 264 9.92 -22.79 -8.57
C ASN A 264 10.10 -21.29 -8.27
N LEU A 265 9.05 -20.63 -7.77
CA LEU A 265 9.10 -19.23 -7.40
C LEU A 265 10.00 -18.99 -6.19
N LEU A 266 9.97 -19.89 -5.19
CA LEU A 266 10.81 -19.80 -4.00
C LEU A 266 12.30 -19.86 -4.36
N ASP A 267 12.66 -20.73 -5.31
CA ASP A 267 14.04 -20.88 -5.81
C ASP A 267 14.53 -19.69 -6.65
N ALA A 268 13.60 -18.92 -7.21
CA ALA A 268 13.90 -17.77 -8.06
C ALA A 268 14.09 -16.46 -7.27
N VAL A 269 13.36 -16.28 -6.16
CA VAL A 269 13.31 -14.99 -5.43
C VAL A 269 14.37 -14.84 -4.34
N GLY A 270 14.95 -15.95 -3.85
CA GLY A 270 15.94 -15.93 -2.77
C GLY A 270 15.37 -15.55 -1.39
N GLY A 271 16.26 -15.21 -0.45
CA GLY A 271 15.94 -15.09 0.98
C GLY A 271 14.89 -14.02 1.32
N VAL A 272 15.04 -12.80 0.81
CA VAL A 272 14.14 -11.68 1.13
C VAL A 272 12.73 -11.88 0.56
N GLY A 273 12.62 -12.52 -0.61
CA GLY A 273 11.32 -12.81 -1.25
C GLY A 273 10.60 -14.04 -0.66
N ALA A 274 11.32 -14.96 -0.03
CA ALA A 274 10.79 -16.24 0.45
C ALA A 274 9.55 -16.12 1.37
N PRO A 275 9.52 -15.23 2.38
CA PRO A 275 8.34 -15.07 3.23
C PRO A 275 7.08 -14.67 2.46
N HIS A 276 7.23 -13.91 1.38
CA HIS A 276 6.11 -13.47 0.54
C HIS A 276 5.60 -14.59 -0.37
N VAL A 277 6.50 -15.44 -0.87
CA VAL A 277 6.13 -16.66 -1.62
C VAL A 277 5.32 -17.60 -0.74
N ARG A 278 5.75 -17.86 0.50
CA ARG A 278 5.01 -18.71 1.45
C ARG A 278 3.62 -18.17 1.73
N ALA A 279 3.49 -16.86 1.98
CA ALA A 279 2.20 -16.21 2.20
C ALA A 279 1.27 -16.35 0.98
N MET A 280 1.79 -16.18 -0.23
CA MET A 280 0.99 -16.27 -1.46
C MET A 280 0.58 -17.72 -1.75
N THR A 281 1.49 -18.67 -1.54
CA THR A 281 1.20 -20.09 -1.71
C THR A 281 0.18 -20.57 -0.68
N ALA A 282 0.32 -20.19 0.59
CA ALA A 282 -0.65 -20.46 1.64
C ALA A 282 -2.05 -19.93 1.25
N GLN A 283 -2.12 -18.70 0.74
CA GLN A 283 -3.38 -18.10 0.29
C GLN A 283 -4.01 -18.87 -0.87
N LYS A 284 -3.21 -19.31 -1.85
CA LYS A 284 -3.70 -20.11 -2.99
C LYS A 284 -4.24 -21.45 -2.53
N ILE A 285 -3.47 -22.17 -1.71
CA ILE A 285 -3.86 -23.48 -1.16
C ILE A 285 -5.16 -23.33 -0.37
N TRP A 286 -5.24 -22.37 0.55
CA TRP A 286 -6.44 -22.13 1.33
C TRP A 286 -7.65 -21.82 0.44
N THR A 287 -7.49 -20.92 -0.52
CA THR A 287 -8.58 -20.57 -1.46
C THR A 287 -9.11 -21.79 -2.23
N LEU A 288 -8.24 -22.72 -2.61
CA LEU A 288 -8.60 -23.91 -3.38
C LEU A 288 -9.14 -25.07 -2.54
N GLU A 289 -8.71 -25.20 -1.28
CA GLU A 289 -8.85 -26.45 -0.53
C GLU A 289 -9.51 -26.28 0.86
N HIS A 290 -9.86 -25.06 1.29
CA HIS A 290 -10.38 -24.78 2.64
C HIS A 290 -11.66 -25.54 3.04
N GLU A 291 -12.38 -26.13 2.07
CA GLU A 291 -13.56 -26.96 2.34
C GLU A 291 -13.21 -28.31 2.98
N THR A 292 -11.95 -28.77 2.84
CA THR A 292 -11.49 -30.02 3.47
C THR A 292 -10.93 -29.71 4.86
N PRO A 293 -11.54 -30.22 5.94
CA PRO A 293 -10.99 -30.07 7.29
C PRO A 293 -9.62 -30.76 7.37
N ARG A 294 -8.64 -30.04 7.90
CA ARG A 294 -7.28 -30.55 8.15
C ARG A 294 -6.74 -29.88 9.40
N SER A 295 -5.91 -30.61 10.12
CA SER A 295 -5.13 -30.10 11.25
C SER A 295 -4.10 -29.05 10.81
N VAL A 296 -3.56 -28.28 11.76
CA VAL A 296 -2.46 -27.33 11.51
C VAL A 296 -1.27 -28.04 10.86
N SER A 297 -0.90 -29.22 11.38
CA SER A 297 0.22 -30.03 10.85
C SER A 297 -0.04 -30.54 9.43
N GLU A 298 -1.26 -30.97 9.12
CA GLU A 298 -1.62 -31.42 7.76
C GLU A 298 -1.61 -30.27 6.75
N TRP A 299 -2.11 -29.08 7.13
CA TRP A 299 -2.00 -27.89 6.29
C TRP A 299 -0.56 -27.47 6.07
N ALA A 300 0.26 -27.48 7.13
CA ALA A 300 1.68 -27.15 7.03
C ALA A 300 2.43 -28.11 6.10
N ARG A 301 2.15 -29.42 6.20
CA ARG A 301 2.68 -30.44 5.28
C ARG A 301 2.24 -30.18 3.85
N ARG A 302 0.95 -29.94 3.62
CA ARG A 302 0.40 -29.64 2.28
C ARG A 302 1.03 -28.41 1.64
N LEU A 303 1.28 -27.36 2.44
CA LEU A 303 1.98 -26.16 2.01
C LEU A 303 3.44 -26.46 1.67
N ASN A 304 4.14 -27.21 2.52
CA ASN A 304 5.52 -27.60 2.25
C ASN A 304 5.63 -28.41 0.96
N GLU A 305 4.73 -29.38 0.75
CA GLU A 305 4.66 -30.17 -0.50
C GLU A 305 4.52 -29.25 -1.72
N ALA A 306 3.62 -28.27 -1.69
CA ALA A 306 3.47 -27.31 -2.78
C ALA A 306 4.72 -26.44 -3.02
N LEU A 307 5.44 -26.08 -1.95
CA LEU A 307 6.67 -25.29 -2.04
C LEU A 307 7.88 -26.11 -2.47
N THR A 308 7.80 -27.44 -2.45
CA THR A 308 8.87 -28.34 -2.94
C THR A 308 8.56 -28.98 -4.28
N GLU A 309 7.29 -29.00 -4.70
CA GLU A 309 6.86 -29.62 -5.95
C GLU A 309 7.34 -28.76 -7.14
N PRO A 310 8.20 -29.29 -8.03
CA PRO A 310 8.59 -28.59 -9.24
C PRO A 310 7.37 -28.43 -10.14
N GLN A 311 7.19 -27.25 -10.70
CA GLN A 311 6.11 -27.03 -11.65
C GLN A 311 6.52 -27.54 -13.03
N GLU A 312 5.73 -28.46 -13.59
CA GLU A 312 5.68 -28.62 -15.03
C GLU A 312 5.19 -27.31 -15.67
N GLU A 313 5.72 -26.99 -16.85
CA GLU A 313 5.44 -25.76 -17.56
C GLU A 313 3.92 -25.65 -17.81
N GLN A 314 3.24 -24.77 -17.07
CA GLN A 314 1.79 -24.58 -17.21
C GLN A 314 1.57 -23.42 -18.18
N ALA A 315 0.80 -23.68 -19.24
CA ALA A 315 0.35 -22.61 -20.11
C ALA A 315 -0.40 -21.55 -19.27
N PRO A 316 -0.06 -20.25 -19.42
CA PRO A 316 -0.75 -19.19 -18.70
C PRO A 316 -2.25 -19.26 -18.99
N THR A 317 -3.06 -19.28 -17.94
CA THR A 317 -4.52 -19.29 -18.11
C THR A 317 -4.97 -18.00 -18.81
N SER A 318 -5.89 -18.11 -19.76
CA SER A 318 -6.47 -16.96 -20.47
C SER A 318 -6.95 -15.91 -19.47
N ARG A 319 -6.43 -14.68 -19.59
CA ARG A 319 -6.62 -13.51 -18.70
C ARG A 319 -7.90 -13.59 -17.84
N GLY A 320 -7.80 -14.26 -16.70
CA GLY A 320 -8.86 -14.25 -15.70
C GLY A 320 -9.10 -12.81 -15.26
N SER A 321 -10.37 -12.41 -15.15
CA SER A 321 -10.80 -11.10 -14.67
C SER A 321 -9.90 -10.63 -13.54
N HIS A 322 -9.21 -9.50 -13.75
CA HIS A 322 -8.31 -8.92 -12.78
C HIS A 322 -9.12 -8.30 -11.64
N ARG A 323 -9.84 -9.09 -10.82
CA ARG A 323 -10.30 -8.58 -9.53
C ARG A 323 -9.06 -8.17 -8.77
N VAL A 324 -8.93 -6.87 -8.51
CA VAL A 324 -7.95 -6.33 -7.59
C VAL A 324 -8.21 -7.06 -6.29
N GLN A 325 -7.20 -7.79 -5.80
CA GLN A 325 -7.30 -8.39 -4.48
C GLN A 325 -7.54 -7.21 -3.53
N ARG A 326 -8.72 -7.16 -2.92
CA ARG A 326 -9.02 -6.10 -1.95
C ARG A 326 -7.94 -6.15 -0.89
N ASP A 327 -7.48 -4.99 -0.46
CA ASP A 327 -6.47 -4.89 0.59
C ASP A 327 -6.93 -5.74 1.76
N ALA A 328 -6.11 -6.74 2.07
CA ALA A 328 -6.41 -7.66 3.14
C ALA A 328 -6.53 -6.87 4.45
N CYS A 329 -7.47 -7.31 5.28
CA CYS A 329 -7.56 -6.91 6.67
C CYS A 329 -6.19 -6.80 7.34
N ASN A 330 -5.88 -5.63 7.88
CA ASN A 330 -4.73 -5.49 8.76
C ASN A 330 -5.15 -5.85 10.20
N TYR A 331 -4.90 -7.09 10.62
CA TYR A 331 -5.12 -7.53 12.01
C TYR A 331 -3.98 -7.12 12.96
N TRP A 332 -3.07 -6.26 12.51
CA TRP A 332 -1.94 -5.72 13.25
C TRP A 332 -2.10 -4.20 13.50
N GLN A 333 -3.33 -3.72 13.72
CA GLN A 333 -3.60 -2.29 13.91
C GLN A 333 -3.00 -1.68 15.19
N ARG A 334 -2.74 -2.52 16.20
CA ARG A 334 -2.20 -2.08 17.50
C ARG A 334 -1.02 -2.97 17.90
N LEU A 335 0.12 -2.34 18.11
CA LEU A 335 1.26 -2.93 18.82
C LEU A 335 0.98 -2.89 20.32
N LEU A 336 1.09 -4.04 20.98
CA LEU A 336 1.11 -4.14 22.44
C LEU A 336 2.56 -4.03 22.94
N PRO A 337 2.79 -3.53 24.17
CA PRO A 337 4.11 -3.53 24.76
C PRO A 337 4.75 -4.93 24.72
N GLY A 338 5.98 -5.01 24.22
CA GLY A 338 6.75 -6.24 24.02
C GLY A 338 6.64 -6.82 22.60
N GLU A 339 5.67 -6.39 21.78
CA GLU A 339 5.55 -6.83 20.39
C GLU A 339 6.55 -6.12 19.44
N GLU A 340 7.28 -5.11 19.92
CA GLU A 340 8.26 -4.34 19.12
C GLU A 340 9.42 -5.20 18.63
N ALA A 341 9.74 -6.28 19.36
CA ALA A 341 10.80 -7.22 19.02
C ALA A 341 10.37 -8.31 18.02
N LEU A 342 9.07 -8.42 17.71
CA LEU A 342 8.59 -9.43 16.77
C LEU A 342 8.98 -9.05 15.33
N SER A 343 9.71 -9.94 14.67
CA SER A 343 9.96 -9.80 13.23
C SER A 343 8.64 -9.80 12.47
N ARG A 344 8.52 -8.90 11.49
CA ARG A 344 7.30 -8.70 10.71
C ARG A 344 7.62 -8.55 9.24
N VAL A 345 6.72 -9.04 8.41
CA VAL A 345 6.75 -8.84 6.96
C VAL A 345 5.36 -8.51 6.45
N THR A 346 5.30 -8.01 5.23
CA THR A 346 4.06 -7.70 4.55
C THR A 346 3.37 -8.98 4.09
N PHE A 347 2.07 -9.10 4.41
CA PHE A 347 1.18 -10.13 3.89
C PHE A 347 0.36 -9.56 2.71
N LEU A 348 0.72 -9.98 1.49
CA LEU A 348 -0.03 -9.79 0.24
C LEU A 348 -0.55 -8.35 -0.02
N GLY A 349 0.26 -7.33 0.27
CA GLY A 349 -0.08 -5.93 -0.03
C GLY A 349 0.25 -4.97 1.11
N LEU A 350 -0.76 -4.49 1.83
CA LEU A 350 -0.56 -3.50 2.90
C LEU A 350 -0.67 -4.09 4.32
N SER A 351 -1.16 -5.32 4.46
CA SER A 351 -1.31 -5.96 5.77
C SER A 351 0.02 -6.52 6.28
N GLN A 352 0.17 -6.65 7.60
CA GLN A 352 1.37 -7.21 8.23
C GLN A 352 1.10 -8.59 8.82
N ARG A 353 2.14 -9.42 8.84
CA ARG A 353 2.18 -10.71 9.53
C ARG A 353 3.46 -10.87 10.34
N ALA A 354 3.45 -11.80 11.28
CA ALA A 354 4.63 -12.21 12.01
C ALA A 354 5.53 -12.98 11.04
N HIS A 355 6.84 -12.91 11.24
CA HIS A 355 7.81 -13.63 10.45
C HIS A 355 8.69 -14.48 11.36
N SER A 356 8.96 -15.70 10.93
CA SER A 356 9.92 -16.60 11.55
C SER A 356 10.99 -16.95 10.54
N GLU A 357 12.25 -16.98 10.97
CA GLU A 357 13.35 -17.49 10.14
C GLU A 357 13.24 -19.01 9.92
N ASP A 358 12.63 -19.74 10.87
CA ASP A 358 12.25 -21.14 10.69
C ASP A 358 11.12 -21.25 9.65
N PRO A 359 11.38 -21.86 8.47
CA PRO A 359 10.40 -22.00 7.40
C PRO A 359 9.15 -22.78 7.81
N THR A 360 9.27 -23.74 8.74
CA THR A 360 8.15 -24.56 9.21
C THR A 360 7.16 -23.70 9.99
N ILE A 361 7.68 -22.89 10.90
CA ILE A 361 6.87 -21.93 11.67
C ILE A 361 6.29 -20.85 10.77
N ASP A 362 7.08 -20.33 9.82
CA ASP A 362 6.63 -19.30 8.88
C ASP A 362 5.52 -19.79 7.93
N ASN A 363 5.58 -21.06 7.53
CA ASN A 363 4.53 -21.73 6.76
C ASN A 363 3.22 -21.78 7.55
N ILE A 364 3.27 -22.18 8.83
CA ILE A 364 2.08 -22.21 9.70
C ILE A 364 1.51 -20.79 9.86
N ILE A 365 2.36 -19.80 10.18
CA ILE A 365 1.91 -18.40 10.32
C ILE A 365 1.25 -17.90 9.03
N SER A 366 1.84 -18.21 7.87
CA SER A 366 1.28 -17.86 6.57
C SER A 366 -0.10 -18.47 6.34
N LEU A 367 -0.30 -19.74 6.73
CA LEU A 367 -1.60 -20.43 6.66
C LEU A 367 -2.64 -19.79 7.57
N LEU A 368 -2.30 -19.50 8.83
CA LEU A 368 -3.23 -18.87 9.77
C LEU A 368 -3.68 -17.48 9.28
N GLU A 369 -2.74 -16.69 8.73
CA GLU A 369 -3.04 -15.37 8.17
C GLU A 369 -3.95 -15.45 6.95
N SER A 370 -3.71 -16.42 6.06
CA SER A 370 -4.57 -16.71 4.91
C SER A 370 -5.97 -17.14 5.35
N ALA A 371 -6.05 -18.07 6.31
CA ALA A 371 -7.30 -18.58 6.83
C ALA A 371 -8.16 -17.46 7.45
N ALA A 372 -7.57 -16.63 8.30
CA ALA A 372 -8.26 -15.51 8.95
C ALA A 372 -8.77 -14.44 7.98
N ARG A 373 -8.24 -14.36 6.75
CA ARG A 373 -8.64 -13.38 5.72
C ARG A 373 -9.66 -13.91 4.72
N SER A 374 -9.98 -15.20 4.80
CA SER A 374 -10.98 -15.83 3.95
C SER A 374 -12.37 -15.77 4.60
N PRO A 375 -13.45 -15.97 3.81
CA PRO A 375 -14.80 -16.04 4.36
C PRO A 375 -14.92 -17.10 5.46
N GLN A 376 -15.55 -16.73 6.57
CA GLN A 376 -15.89 -17.62 7.69
C GLN A 376 -16.94 -18.67 7.27
N PRO A 377 -17.03 -19.83 7.96
CA PRO A 377 -16.43 -20.18 9.26
C PRO A 377 -15.20 -21.12 9.22
N ALA A 378 -14.68 -21.47 8.04
CA ALA A 378 -13.67 -22.53 7.88
C ALA A 378 -12.35 -22.33 8.68
N SER A 379 -12.03 -21.11 9.09
CA SER A 379 -10.78 -20.76 9.77
C SER A 379 -10.77 -20.93 11.28
N GLU A 380 -11.94 -20.98 11.94
CA GLU A 380 -12.00 -21.02 13.42
C GLU A 380 -11.36 -22.29 14.01
N PRO A 381 -11.65 -23.51 13.52
CA PRO A 381 -11.04 -24.73 14.06
C PRO A 381 -9.51 -24.71 13.96
N LEU A 382 -8.96 -24.24 12.83
CA LEU A 382 -7.53 -24.15 12.61
C LEU A 382 -6.84 -23.19 13.59
N LEU A 383 -7.44 -22.02 13.82
CA LEU A 383 -6.90 -21.03 14.76
C LEU A 383 -7.03 -21.53 16.21
N ALA A 384 -8.10 -22.25 16.55
CA ALA A 384 -8.28 -22.83 17.87
C ALA A 384 -7.23 -23.91 18.16
N GLU A 385 -6.94 -24.79 17.20
CA GLU A 385 -5.87 -25.78 17.29
C GLU A 385 -4.49 -25.10 17.44
N ALA A 386 -4.23 -24.05 16.65
CA ALA A 386 -2.95 -23.33 16.67
C ALA A 386 -2.65 -22.62 18.02
N LEU A 387 -3.65 -22.37 18.86
CA LEU A 387 -3.45 -21.87 20.23
C LEU A 387 -2.79 -22.90 21.14
N GLY A 388 -2.80 -24.18 20.78
CA GLY A 388 -2.11 -25.26 21.51
C GLY A 388 -0.72 -25.63 20.95
N HIS A 389 -0.23 -24.91 19.93
CA HIS A 389 1.02 -25.26 19.25
C HIS A 389 2.26 -25.01 20.12
N ASP A 390 3.32 -25.81 20.00
CA ASP A 390 4.52 -25.70 20.85
C ASP A 390 5.29 -24.38 20.68
N ALA A 391 5.33 -23.85 19.44
CA ALA A 391 5.96 -22.57 19.15
C ALA A 391 5.13 -21.36 19.60
N ALA A 392 5.70 -20.53 20.48
CA ALA A 392 5.03 -19.34 21.03
C ALA A 392 4.56 -18.35 19.97
N LEU A 393 5.32 -18.16 18.88
CA LEU A 393 4.95 -17.25 17.80
C LEU A 393 3.70 -17.69 17.03
N VAL A 394 3.48 -19.01 16.91
CA VAL A 394 2.26 -19.58 16.31
C VAL A 394 1.07 -19.31 17.23
N ARG A 395 1.20 -19.61 18.53
CA ARG A 395 0.13 -19.32 19.53
C ARG A 395 -0.19 -17.84 19.58
N TRP A 396 0.83 -16.98 19.55
CA TRP A 396 0.67 -15.52 19.52
C TRP A 396 -0.10 -15.07 18.27
N THR A 397 0.25 -15.61 17.10
CA THR A 397 -0.43 -15.32 15.83
C THR A 397 -1.89 -15.73 15.90
N ALA A 398 -2.18 -16.94 16.38
CA ALA A 398 -3.56 -17.41 16.54
C ALA A 398 -4.35 -16.56 17.56
N ALA A 399 -3.76 -16.19 18.69
CA ALA A 399 -4.36 -15.32 19.70
C ALA A 399 -4.65 -13.91 19.19
N ARG A 400 -3.86 -13.42 18.22
CA ARG A 400 -4.12 -12.14 17.54
C ARG A 400 -5.27 -12.24 16.55
N LEU A 401 -5.35 -13.32 15.79
CA LEU A 401 -6.30 -13.47 14.68
C LEU A 401 -7.69 -13.92 15.16
N MET A 402 -7.77 -14.79 16.16
CA MET A 402 -9.04 -15.34 16.65
C MET A 402 -10.05 -14.27 17.07
N PRO A 403 -9.69 -13.21 17.82
CA PRO A 403 -10.63 -12.14 18.16
C PRO A 403 -11.20 -11.35 16.98
N ALA A 404 -10.49 -11.30 15.86
CA ALA A 404 -11.02 -10.66 14.66
C ALA A 404 -12.15 -11.46 14.02
N LEU A 405 -12.24 -12.75 14.36
CA LEU A 405 -13.24 -13.67 13.85
C LEU A 405 -14.36 -13.92 14.86
N ASN A 406 -13.99 -14.30 16.09
CA ASN A 406 -14.91 -14.67 17.15
C ASN A 406 -14.29 -14.31 18.51
N GLN A 407 -14.64 -13.13 19.04
CA GLN A 407 -14.12 -12.62 20.32
C GLN A 407 -14.50 -13.48 21.52
N ALA A 408 -15.57 -14.28 21.41
CA ALA A 408 -16.10 -15.13 22.48
C ALA A 408 -15.65 -16.60 22.34
N HIS A 409 -14.72 -16.91 21.44
CA HIS A 409 -14.32 -18.29 21.19
C HIS A 409 -13.67 -18.91 22.46
N PRO A 410 -14.15 -20.08 22.96
CA PRO A 410 -13.66 -20.66 24.22
C PRO A 410 -12.15 -20.94 24.27
N ALA A 411 -11.53 -21.28 23.12
CA ALA A 411 -10.09 -21.52 23.04
C ALA A 411 -9.23 -20.31 23.46
N LEU A 412 -9.79 -19.09 23.45
CA LEU A 412 -9.08 -17.91 23.94
C LEU A 412 -8.81 -17.97 25.46
N GLU A 413 -9.57 -18.73 26.24
CA GLU A 413 -9.29 -18.88 27.68
C GLU A 413 -7.95 -19.58 27.93
N THR A 414 -7.60 -20.57 27.11
CA THR A 414 -6.29 -21.22 27.14
C THR A 414 -5.18 -20.19 26.86
N ALA A 415 -5.36 -19.37 25.83
CA ALA A 415 -4.39 -18.33 25.47
C ALA A 415 -4.24 -17.23 26.53
N ARG A 416 -5.30 -16.90 27.28
CA ARG A 416 -5.27 -15.91 28.39
C ARG A 416 -4.50 -16.40 29.62
N SER A 417 -4.21 -17.70 29.68
CA SER A 417 -3.40 -18.36 30.69
C SER A 417 -2.08 -18.89 30.14
N ASP A 418 -1.70 -18.51 28.91
CA ASP A 418 -0.45 -18.97 28.29
C ASP A 418 0.77 -18.59 29.15
N ALA A 419 1.78 -19.45 29.12
CA ALA A 419 3.06 -19.21 29.79
C ALA A 419 3.77 -17.99 29.18
N ASP A 420 3.66 -17.81 27.87
CA ASP A 420 4.23 -16.68 27.15
C ASP A 420 3.42 -15.39 27.44
N PRO A 421 4.08 -14.33 27.96
CA PRO A 421 3.39 -13.09 28.31
C PRO A 421 2.80 -12.35 27.11
N LEU A 422 3.39 -12.46 25.91
CA LEU A 422 2.88 -11.81 24.70
C LEU A 422 1.60 -12.49 24.22
N VAL A 423 1.55 -13.82 24.22
CA VAL A 423 0.34 -14.59 23.87
C VAL A 423 -0.80 -14.20 24.80
N ARG A 424 -0.53 -14.21 26.11
CA ARG A 424 -1.46 -13.83 27.15
C ARG A 424 -1.96 -12.39 27.02
N ALA A 425 -1.05 -11.44 26.74
CA ALA A 425 -1.40 -10.04 26.55
C ALA A 425 -2.33 -9.86 25.34
N ARG A 426 -2.06 -10.56 24.23
CA ARG A 426 -2.89 -10.50 23.02
C ARG A 426 -4.28 -11.07 23.24
N ALA A 427 -4.38 -12.24 23.87
CA ALA A 427 -5.66 -12.90 24.13
C ALA A 427 -6.57 -12.10 25.08
N ARG A 428 -6.00 -11.26 25.96
CA ARG A 428 -6.74 -10.38 26.89
C ARG A 428 -7.21 -9.07 26.27
N ARG A 429 -6.50 -8.54 25.27
CA ARG A 429 -6.77 -7.22 24.66
C ARG A 429 -7.50 -7.32 23.31
N ALA A 430 -8.35 -8.35 23.20
CA ALA A 430 -9.08 -8.80 22.02
C ALA A 430 -10.14 -7.82 21.45
N THR A 431 -9.97 -6.50 21.60
CA THR A 431 -10.79 -5.51 20.91
C THR A 431 -10.11 -5.12 19.60
N LEU A 432 -10.25 -5.96 18.58
CA LEU A 432 -9.96 -5.53 17.22
C LEU A 432 -11.20 -4.84 16.66
N PRO A 433 -11.09 -3.64 16.07
CA PRO A 433 -12.12 -3.15 15.18
C PRO A 433 -12.34 -4.25 14.15
N GLY A 434 -13.54 -4.84 14.14
CA GLY A 434 -13.88 -5.82 13.13
C GLY A 434 -13.52 -5.22 11.78
N CYS A 435 -12.85 -5.99 10.93
CA CYS A 435 -12.72 -5.57 9.55
C CYS A 435 -14.09 -5.17 9.07
N GLY A 436 -14.21 -3.97 8.50
CA GLY A 436 -15.45 -3.41 7.99
C GLY A 436 -16.06 -4.19 6.81
N ASN A 437 -15.92 -5.53 6.79
CA ASN A 437 -16.75 -6.48 6.09
C ASN A 437 -18.18 -6.43 6.66
N ARG A 438 -18.81 -5.25 6.58
CA ARG A 438 -20.16 -5.22 6.04
C ARG A 438 -20.01 -5.65 4.58
N ALA A 439 -19.87 -6.96 4.35
CA ALA A 439 -20.62 -7.53 3.27
C ALA A 439 -22.05 -7.10 3.59
N GLY A 440 -22.53 -6.03 2.93
CA GLY A 440 -23.95 -5.71 3.02
C GLY A 440 -24.71 -7.01 2.76
N PRO A 441 -25.85 -7.25 3.45
CA PRO A 441 -26.60 -8.49 3.32
C PRO A 441 -26.59 -8.89 1.86
N ALA A 442 -26.12 -10.11 1.56
CA ALA A 442 -25.97 -10.59 0.20
C ALA A 442 -27.24 -10.22 -0.55
N LYS A 443 -27.14 -9.32 -1.55
CA LYS A 443 -28.32 -8.91 -2.33
C LYS A 443 -28.93 -10.21 -2.81
N GLU A 444 -30.17 -10.49 -2.40
CA GLU A 444 -30.90 -11.65 -2.86
C GLU A 444 -30.80 -11.67 -4.39
N PRO A 445 -30.46 -12.80 -5.00
CA PRO A 445 -30.47 -12.91 -6.45
C PRO A 445 -31.87 -12.49 -6.93
N PRO A 446 -31.98 -11.68 -8.00
CA PRO A 446 -33.28 -11.28 -8.52
C PRO A 446 -34.11 -12.54 -8.79
N GLN A 447 -35.25 -12.66 -8.11
CA GLN A 447 -36.22 -13.71 -8.40
C GLN A 447 -36.64 -13.56 -9.86
N ARG A 448 -36.42 -14.61 -10.65
CA ARG A 448 -36.84 -14.68 -12.05
C ARG A 448 -38.26 -15.18 -12.17
#